data_AF-A0A068NX94-F1
#
_entry.id   AF-A0A068NX94-F1
#
_cell.length_a   1.000
_cell.length_b   1.000
_cell.length_c   1.000
_cell.angle_alpha   90.00
_cell.angle_beta   90.00
_cell.angle_gamma   90.00
#
_symmetry.space_group_name_H-M   'P 1'
#
loop_
_entity.id
_entity.type
_entity.pdbx_description
1 polymer ?
#
loop_
_entity_poly.entity_id
_entity_poly.type
_entity_poly.pdbx_seq_one_letter_code
_entity_poly.pdbx_strand_id
1 'polypeptide(L)'
;MRYNGFMKRLLILLGLLISTAAFSQQFGAQPSPAEMAKATAELKKFERDYKTAKAAYTKAPKNPKARDKFEEAATKYGHASMESPALPAKVKYRQALRIYREVLKINPNNPVAKKESDMMIAIYKQMGRPIPK
;
A
#
# COMPACT_ATOMS: atom_id res chain seq x y z
N MET A 1 44.42 54.75 37.99
CA MET A 1 43.13 55.32 37.53
C MET A 1 42.67 54.49 36.34
N ARG A 2 41.46 53.97 36.18
CA ARG A 2 40.26 53.74 37.00
C ARG A 2 39.37 52.85 36.10
N TYR A 3 38.97 51.69 36.64
CA TYR A 3 37.77 50.89 36.36
C TYR A 3 37.45 50.30 34.96
N ASN A 4 37.42 48.97 34.99
CA ASN A 4 36.59 48.03 34.22
C ASN A 4 35.15 48.53 34.00
N GLY A 5 34.76 48.67 32.73
CA GLY A 5 33.39 48.93 32.27
C GLY A 5 32.62 47.64 32.04
N PHE A 6 32.06 47.13 33.13
CA PHE A 6 31.16 45.99 33.29
C PHE A 6 29.82 46.18 32.53
N MET A 7 29.84 46.38 31.20
CA MET A 7 28.64 46.82 30.46
C MET A 7 28.65 46.55 28.94
N LYS A 8 29.15 45.38 28.50
CA LYS A 8 28.83 44.82 27.16
C LYS A 8 28.41 43.35 27.21
N ARG A 9 27.87 42.93 28.35
CA ARG A 9 27.16 41.65 28.54
C ARG A 9 25.72 41.91 28.96
N LEU A 10 25.01 42.78 28.24
CA LEU A 10 23.57 42.97 28.45
C LEU A 10 22.94 43.75 27.29
N LEU A 11 22.90 43.14 26.10
CA LEU A 11 22.00 43.57 25.03
C LEU A 11 21.31 42.32 24.45
N ILE A 12 20.14 41.99 25.04
CA ILE A 12 18.89 41.62 24.36
C ILE A 12 19.02 40.39 23.41
N LEU A 13 18.75 39.14 23.79
CA LEU A 13 17.44 38.54 24.13
C LEU A 13 16.22 39.31 23.60
N LEU A 14 15.86 39.11 22.33
CA LEU A 14 14.50 38.76 21.86
C LEU A 14 14.37 38.88 20.34
N GLY A 15 13.75 37.87 19.73
CA GLY A 15 13.12 37.96 18.41
C GLY A 15 13.90 37.22 17.31
N LEU A 16 13.34 36.31 16.53
CA LEU A 16 11.96 35.85 16.46
C LEU A 16 11.99 34.62 15.54
N LEU A 17 11.36 33.53 15.98
CA LEU A 17 10.66 32.55 15.13
C LEU A 17 11.40 32.03 13.89
N ILE A 18 12.06 30.89 14.04
CA ILE A 18 12.30 29.96 12.95
C ILE A 18 10.92 29.47 12.48
N SER A 19 10.41 30.06 11.40
CA SER A 19 9.16 29.67 10.74
C SER A 19 9.30 28.27 10.15
N THR A 20 9.12 27.23 10.96
CA THR A 20 8.84 25.87 10.49
C THR A 20 7.39 25.79 10.00
N ALA A 21 7.08 26.46 8.90
CA ALA A 21 5.75 26.41 8.30
C ALA A 21 5.83 26.43 6.77
N ALA A 22 6.75 25.65 6.18
CA ALA A 22 6.74 25.39 4.74
C ALA A 22 7.33 24.01 4.37
N PHE A 23 7.31 23.04 5.30
CA PHE A 23 7.71 21.66 5.00
C PHE A 23 6.49 20.71 4.91
N SER A 24 5.34 21.23 4.47
CA SER A 24 4.10 20.45 4.31
C SER A 24 3.70 20.21 2.85
N GLN A 25 4.43 20.75 1.86
CA GLN A 25 4.03 20.66 0.45
C GLN A 25 4.81 19.62 -0.38
N GLN A 26 5.80 18.91 0.18
CA GLN A 26 6.60 17.95 -0.59
C GLN A 26 6.14 16.48 -0.43
N PHE A 27 5.23 16.18 0.51
CA PHE A 27 4.68 14.85 0.72
C PHE A 27 3.16 14.93 0.57
N GLY A 28 2.59 14.18 -0.37
CA GLY A 28 1.15 14.21 -0.67
C GLY A 28 0.28 14.04 0.59
N ALA A 29 -0.92 14.62 0.57
CA ALA A 29 -1.85 14.59 1.69
C ALA A 29 -2.04 13.15 2.23
N GLN A 30 -1.75 12.96 3.51
CA GLN A 30 -1.95 11.67 4.16
C GLN A 30 -3.46 11.37 4.24
N PRO A 31 -3.91 10.12 3.97
CA PRO A 31 -5.34 9.81 3.97
C PRO A 31 -5.95 10.10 5.33
N SER A 32 -7.14 10.70 5.31
CA SER A 32 -7.92 11.00 6.50
C SER A 32 -8.32 9.73 7.25
N PRO A 33 -8.64 9.81 8.56
CA PRO A 33 -9.14 8.67 9.32
C PRO A 33 -10.38 8.01 8.69
N ALA A 34 -11.27 8.80 8.08
CA ALA A 34 -12.46 8.30 7.40
C ALA A 34 -12.11 7.50 6.14
N GLU A 35 -11.14 7.96 5.34
CA GLU A 35 -10.65 7.23 4.16
C GLU A 35 -9.95 5.93 4.57
N MET A 36 -9.16 5.96 5.63
CA MET A 36 -8.52 4.76 6.19
C MET A 36 -9.55 3.72 6.66
N ALA A 37 -10.61 4.17 7.35
CA ALA A 37 -11.70 3.30 7.79
C ALA A 37 -12.44 2.66 6.60
N LYS A 38 -12.75 3.46 5.57
CA LYS A 38 -13.39 2.98 4.33
C LYS A 38 -12.50 1.96 3.62
N ALA A 39 -11.23 2.27 3.42
CA ALA A 39 -10.27 1.37 2.78
C ALA A 39 -10.11 0.05 3.53
N THR A 40 -10.11 0.10 4.87
CA THR A 40 -10.03 -1.10 5.72
C THR A 40 -11.28 -1.96 5.56
N ALA A 41 -12.47 -1.35 5.58
CA ALA A 41 -13.74 -2.05 5.42
C ALA A 41 -13.86 -2.72 4.05
N GLU A 42 -13.46 -2.01 2.99
CA GLU A 42 -13.46 -2.50 1.62
C GLU A 42 -12.48 -3.66 1.44
N LEU A 43 -11.25 -3.52 1.95
CA LEU A 43 -10.25 -4.59 1.91
C LEU A 43 -10.76 -5.85 2.64
N LYS A 44 -11.37 -5.69 3.82
CA LYS A 44 -11.95 -6.81 4.59
C LYS A 44 -13.12 -7.47 3.85
N LYS A 45 -13.93 -6.70 3.12
CA LYS A 45 -14.99 -7.25 2.27
C LYS A 45 -14.39 -8.13 1.18
N PHE A 46 -13.46 -7.61 0.38
CA PHE A 46 -12.84 -8.37 -0.70
C PHE A 46 -12.04 -9.58 -0.22
N GLU A 47 -11.41 -9.49 0.95
CA GLU A 47 -10.74 -10.63 1.57
C GLU A 47 -11.73 -11.77 1.88
N ARG A 48 -12.92 -11.45 2.43
CA ARG A 48 -13.95 -12.44 2.71
C ARG A 48 -14.50 -13.06 1.43
N ASP A 49 -14.75 -12.26 0.41
CA ASP A 49 -15.24 -12.73 -0.89
C ASP A 49 -14.21 -13.67 -1.54
N TYR A 50 -12.93 -13.28 -1.54
CA TYR A 50 -11.81 -14.12 -1.99
C TYR A 50 -11.73 -15.45 -1.22
N LYS A 51 -11.77 -15.42 0.11
CA LYS A 51 -11.70 -16.65 0.93
C LYS A 51 -12.86 -17.60 0.64
N THR A 52 -14.07 -17.05 0.52
CA THR A 52 -15.29 -17.81 0.23
C THR A 52 -15.21 -18.45 -1.16
N ALA A 53 -14.85 -17.66 -2.18
CA ALA A 53 -14.73 -18.14 -3.55
C ALA A 53 -13.60 -19.17 -3.70
N LYS A 54 -12.45 -18.96 -3.03
CA LYS A 54 -11.34 -19.91 -3.00
C LYS A 54 -11.74 -21.23 -2.37
N ALA A 55 -12.48 -21.21 -1.26
CA ALA A 55 -12.98 -22.43 -0.63
C ALA A 55 -13.97 -23.17 -1.56
N ALA A 56 -14.87 -22.45 -2.24
CA ALA A 56 -15.79 -23.04 -3.20
C ALA A 56 -15.05 -23.68 -4.40
N TYR A 57 -14.08 -22.98 -4.97
CA TYR A 57 -13.23 -23.51 -6.05
C TYR A 57 -12.42 -24.73 -5.60
N THR A 58 -11.84 -24.69 -4.39
CA THR A 58 -11.06 -25.83 -3.85
C THR A 58 -11.92 -27.08 -3.69
N LYS A 59 -13.19 -26.94 -3.31
CA LYS A 59 -14.15 -28.07 -3.21
C LYS A 59 -14.59 -28.60 -4.58
N ALA A 60 -14.59 -27.75 -5.61
CA ALA A 60 -15.07 -28.11 -6.95
C ALA A 60 -14.17 -27.49 -8.05
N PRO A 61 -12.89 -27.92 -8.17
CA PRO A 61 -11.92 -27.24 -9.04
C PRO A 61 -12.22 -27.40 -10.54
N LYS A 62 -13.03 -28.40 -10.90
CA LYS A 62 -13.51 -28.62 -12.27
C LYS A 62 -14.79 -27.86 -12.61
N ASN A 63 -15.42 -27.18 -11.63
CA ASN A 63 -16.62 -26.40 -11.88
C ASN A 63 -16.23 -25.02 -12.44
N PRO A 64 -16.58 -24.70 -13.71
CA PRO A 64 -16.20 -23.43 -14.33
C PRO A 64 -16.77 -22.23 -13.56
N LYS A 65 -18.01 -22.30 -13.05
CA LYS A 65 -18.59 -21.20 -12.26
C LYS A 65 -17.84 -20.96 -10.95
N ALA A 66 -17.32 -22.01 -10.32
CA ALA A 66 -16.53 -21.86 -9.10
C ALA A 66 -15.15 -21.26 -9.39
N ARG A 67 -14.53 -21.67 -10.50
CA ARG A 67 -13.28 -21.09 -11.00
C ARG A 67 -13.46 -19.61 -11.31
N ASP A 68 -14.48 -19.25 -12.09
CA ASP A 68 -14.71 -17.86 -12.53
C ASP A 68 -14.99 -16.94 -11.34
N LYS A 69 -15.79 -17.39 -10.35
CA LYS A 69 -16.00 -16.64 -9.10
C LYS A 69 -14.72 -16.46 -8.30
N PHE A 70 -13.86 -17.48 -8.23
CA PHE A 70 -12.58 -17.38 -7.55
C PHE A 70 -11.65 -16.40 -8.25
N GLU A 71 -11.54 -16.49 -9.58
CA GLU A 71 -10.76 -15.57 -10.41
C GLU A 71 -11.20 -14.11 -10.24
N GLU A 72 -12.51 -13.84 -10.30
CA GLU A 72 -13.08 -12.51 -10.11
C GLU A 72 -12.77 -11.96 -8.71
N ALA A 73 -13.08 -12.73 -7.66
CA ALA A 73 -12.88 -12.31 -6.29
C ALA A 73 -11.40 -12.12 -5.95
N ALA A 74 -10.53 -12.99 -6.45
CA ALA A 74 -9.08 -12.87 -6.29
C ALA A 74 -8.55 -11.62 -7.01
N THR A 75 -9.00 -11.34 -8.23
CA THR A 75 -8.56 -10.15 -8.98
C THR A 75 -8.97 -8.86 -8.26
N LYS A 76 -10.21 -8.78 -7.77
CA LYS A 76 -10.70 -7.64 -6.97
C LYS A 76 -9.91 -7.47 -5.68
N TYR A 77 -9.64 -8.56 -4.96
CA TYR A 77 -8.88 -8.48 -3.72
C TYR A 77 -7.40 -8.12 -3.94
N GLY A 78 -6.78 -8.66 -5.00
CA GLY A 78 -5.43 -8.30 -5.41
C GLY A 78 -5.32 -6.80 -5.69
N HIS A 79 -6.26 -6.26 -6.48
CA HIS A 79 -6.31 -4.85 -6.83
C HIS A 79 -6.53 -3.95 -5.60
N ALA A 80 -7.58 -4.25 -4.81
CA ALA A 80 -7.86 -3.52 -3.57
C ALA A 80 -6.68 -3.55 -2.60
N SER A 81 -5.93 -4.66 -2.55
CA SER A 81 -4.71 -4.73 -1.72
C SER A 81 -3.67 -3.70 -2.15
N MET A 82 -3.43 -3.52 -3.46
CA MET A 82 -2.43 -2.56 -3.98
C MET A 82 -2.79 -1.10 -3.70
N GLU A 83 -4.07 -0.79 -3.80
CA GLU A 83 -4.58 0.57 -3.69
C GLU A 83 -4.86 0.97 -2.25
N SER A 84 -5.11 0.01 -1.37
CA SER A 84 -5.50 0.30 0.01
C SER A 84 -4.40 1.08 0.75
N PRO A 85 -4.69 2.31 1.22
CA PRO A 85 -3.80 3.02 2.13
C PRO A 85 -3.72 2.36 3.51
N ALA A 86 -4.63 1.45 3.83
CA ALA A 86 -4.62 0.69 5.08
C ALA A 86 -3.50 -0.36 5.16
N LEU A 87 -2.83 -0.67 4.03
CA LEU A 87 -1.71 -1.60 3.99
C LEU A 87 -0.38 -0.86 3.80
N PRO A 88 0.65 -1.18 4.60
CA PRO A 88 2.00 -0.74 4.32
C PRO A 88 2.46 -1.20 2.93
N ALA A 89 3.26 -0.38 2.24
CA ALA A 89 3.75 -0.67 0.87
C ALA A 89 4.34 -2.09 0.74
N LYS A 90 5.17 -2.51 1.70
CA LYS A 90 5.79 -3.86 1.70
C LYS A 90 4.78 -5.00 1.77
N VAL A 91 3.63 -4.77 2.40
CA VAL A 91 2.55 -5.76 2.57
C VAL A 91 1.69 -5.82 1.33
N LYS A 92 1.20 -4.66 0.85
CA LYS A 92 0.26 -4.61 -0.28
C LYS A 92 0.79 -5.26 -1.55
N TYR A 93 2.00 -4.92 -1.99
CA TYR A 93 2.55 -5.47 -3.24
C TYR A 93 2.88 -6.96 -3.13
N ARG A 94 3.38 -7.41 -1.97
CA ARG A 94 3.63 -8.85 -1.74
C ARG A 94 2.33 -9.64 -1.76
N GLN A 95 1.32 -9.15 -1.06
CA GLN A 95 0.00 -9.78 -0.98
C GLN A 95 -0.66 -9.86 -2.35
N ALA A 96 -0.70 -8.74 -3.09
CA ALA A 96 -1.29 -8.69 -4.41
C ALA A 96 -0.58 -9.61 -5.41
N LEU A 97 0.77 -9.61 -5.43
CA LEU A 97 1.54 -10.52 -6.29
C LEU A 97 1.21 -11.99 -6.02
N ARG A 98 1.11 -12.39 -4.75
CA ARG A 98 0.70 -13.75 -4.37
C ARG A 98 -0.69 -14.08 -4.92
N ILE A 99 -1.65 -13.16 -4.77
CA ILE A 99 -3.04 -13.37 -5.21
C ILE A 99 -3.11 -13.48 -6.74
N TYR A 100 -2.46 -12.60 -7.48
CA TYR A 100 -2.44 -12.67 -8.95
C TYR A 100 -1.78 -13.95 -9.46
N ARG A 101 -0.74 -14.45 -8.78
CA ARG A 101 -0.18 -15.77 -9.10
C ARG A 101 -1.15 -16.91 -8.87
N GLU A 102 -2.04 -16.82 -7.88
CA GLU A 102 -3.09 -17.84 -7.72
C GLU A 102 -4.09 -17.80 -8.87
N VAL A 103 -4.44 -16.61 -9.37
CA VAL A 103 -5.26 -16.47 -10.57
C VAL A 103 -4.56 -17.07 -11.79
N LEU A 104 -3.30 -16.74 -12.02
CA LEU A 104 -2.54 -17.23 -13.18
C LEU A 104 -2.30 -18.74 -13.16
N LYS A 105 -2.35 -19.39 -11.99
CA LYS A 105 -2.31 -20.86 -11.89
C LYS A 105 -3.56 -21.53 -12.46
N ILE A 106 -4.72 -20.88 -12.36
CA ILE A 106 -6.00 -21.43 -12.81
C ILE A 106 -6.43 -20.90 -14.18
N ASN A 107 -6.01 -19.68 -14.51
CA ASN A 107 -6.23 -19.02 -15.78
C ASN A 107 -4.94 -18.28 -16.18
N PRO A 108 -4.00 -18.95 -16.86
CA PRO A 108 -2.73 -18.34 -17.28
C PRO A 108 -2.89 -17.14 -18.23
N ASN A 109 -4.05 -17.03 -18.88
CA ASN A 109 -4.35 -15.98 -19.86
C ASN A 109 -5.22 -14.86 -19.28
N ASN A 110 -5.45 -14.81 -17.95
CA ASN A 110 -6.17 -13.69 -17.35
C ASN A 110 -5.40 -12.37 -17.60
N PRO A 111 -5.98 -11.41 -18.35
CA PRO A 111 -5.25 -10.23 -18.78
C PRO A 111 -4.91 -9.29 -17.61
N VAL A 112 -5.79 -9.19 -16.62
CA VAL A 112 -5.60 -8.34 -15.44
C VAL A 112 -4.48 -8.90 -14.56
N ALA A 113 -4.59 -10.15 -14.13
CA ALA A 113 -3.60 -10.80 -13.29
C ALA A 113 -2.22 -10.84 -13.93
N LYS A 114 -2.15 -11.06 -15.26
CA LYS A 114 -0.88 -11.02 -16.00
C LYS A 114 -0.26 -9.63 -15.96
N LYS A 115 -1.01 -8.60 -16.37
CA LYS A 115 -0.55 -7.21 -16.40
C LYS A 115 -0.05 -6.76 -15.03
N GLU A 116 -0.85 -6.97 -13.99
CA GLU A 116 -0.55 -6.51 -12.63
C GLU A 116 0.64 -7.28 -12.03
N SER A 117 0.70 -8.60 -12.22
CA SER A 117 1.85 -9.43 -11.78
C SER A 117 3.14 -9.00 -12.47
N ASP A 118 3.11 -8.81 -13.79
CA ASP A 118 4.29 -8.43 -14.58
C ASP A 118 4.80 -7.04 -14.16
N MET A 119 3.90 -6.07 -13.98
CA MET A 119 4.24 -4.75 -13.48
C MET A 119 4.93 -4.82 -12.10
N MET A 120 4.36 -5.58 -11.14
CA MET A 120 4.97 -5.73 -9.82
C MET A 120 6.35 -6.38 -9.89
N ILE A 121 6.50 -7.43 -10.70
CA ILE A 121 7.78 -8.11 -10.90
C ILE A 121 8.82 -7.14 -11.48
N ALA A 122 8.44 -6.31 -12.45
CA ALA A 122 9.31 -5.29 -13.02
C ALA A 122 9.76 -4.28 -11.96
N ILE A 123 8.83 -3.80 -11.12
CA ILE A 123 9.14 -2.88 -10.01
C ILE A 123 10.13 -3.52 -9.02
N TYR A 124 9.93 -4.78 -8.62
CA TYR A 124 10.89 -5.48 -7.75
C TYR A 124 12.28 -5.59 -8.37
N LYS A 125 12.36 -5.93 -9.66
CA LYS A 125 13.63 -5.99 -10.40
C LYS A 125 14.33 -4.64 -10.46
N GLN A 126 13.59 -3.57 -10.77
CA GLN A 126 14.13 -2.20 -10.82
C GLN A 126 14.66 -1.73 -9.46
N MET A 127 14.02 -2.14 -8.36
CA MET A 127 14.50 -1.85 -7.01
C MET A 127 15.70 -2.72 -6.57
N GLY A 128 16.17 -3.66 -7.40
CA GLY A 128 17.20 -4.63 -7.03
C GLY A 128 16.76 -5.55 -5.88
N ARG A 129 15.44 -5.75 -5.70
CA ARG A 129 14.88 -6.52 -4.58
C ARG A 129 14.52 -7.94 -5.02
N PRO A 130 14.62 -8.92 -4.10
CA PRO A 130 14.15 -10.26 -4.40
C PRO A 130 12.65 -10.23 -4.66
N ILE A 131 12.23 -10.92 -5.72
CA ILE A 131 10.82 -11.09 -6.06
C ILE A 131 10.20 -12.01 -4.98
N PRO A 132 9.21 -11.53 -4.20
CA PRO A 132 8.56 -12.36 -3.20
C PRO A 132 7.92 -13.58 -3.86
N LYS A 133 7.87 -14.71 -3.15
CA LYS A 133 7.20 -15.95 -3.61
C LYS A 133 5.70 -15.91 -3.32
#